data_AF-A0A9E1PAZ9-F1
#
_entry.id   AF-A0A9E1PAZ9-F1
#
_cell.length_a   1.000
_cell.length_b   1.000
_cell.length_c   1.000
_cell.angle_alpha   90.00
_cell.angle_beta   90.00
_cell.angle_gamma   90.00
#
_symmetry.space_group_name_H-M   'P 1'
#
loop_
_entity.id
_entity.type
_entity.pdbx_description
1 polymer ?
#
loop_
_entity_poly.entity_id
_entity_poly.type
_entity_poly.pdbx_seq_one_letter_code
_entity_poly.pdbx_strand_id
1 'polypeptide(L)'
;MAANSDYAHLAELFTTVEEPSVVRASVDLLLLGHLPVQGGLWLIPYAGRETEGGVGALIRMHEDTVDLAIVGNSNVDISTCSSLEEAFEIVGPEVKNWMIQPPSDADSTALLHCDADRITLLSGADQAAVVGAYRLLKGLVVASGTTEATPAMNLVIVGTEERAAHDAANRIVQTAHHQLGVQLSVSQPLPAMGSNSRVASQGSFQRTSGVVDILTRIRAASQRESEPQGSQEVQEAEYTIPISTRPVVEIKEPVVETPSMDMHDKSEKQPYTSYVDGLIAIKPRCPEHEEVELAIDTNGNIHVLADAEDFRDAAIVSGWVVRHRELIAMACGAMEIDTSDAPKQHVFTDDALSVADLHGTNLALHLLTEVEVEGHTGWFSTPLN
;
A
#
# COMPACT_ATOMS: atom_id res chain seq x y z
N MET A 1 -58.88 15.63 37.79
CA MET A 1 -58.01 15.64 36.59
C MET A 1 -56.55 15.55 37.04
N ALA A 2 -56.09 14.39 37.49
CA ALA A 2 -54.72 14.20 37.98
C ALA A 2 -54.29 12.72 37.85
N ALA A 3 -54.58 12.09 36.71
CA ALA A 3 -54.25 10.67 36.48
C ALA A 3 -53.64 10.37 35.09
N ASN A 4 -53.50 11.37 34.22
CA ASN A 4 -52.99 11.18 32.84
C ASN A 4 -51.48 11.45 32.68
N SER A 5 -50.80 11.99 33.70
CA SER A 5 -49.37 12.31 33.61
C SER A 5 -48.48 11.10 33.93
N ASP A 6 -48.92 10.21 34.82
CA ASP A 6 -48.12 9.04 35.23
C ASP A 6 -48.14 7.93 34.19
N TYR A 7 -49.23 7.79 33.43
CA TYR A 7 -49.33 6.78 32.37
C TYR A 7 -48.44 7.10 31.17
N ALA A 8 -48.24 8.39 30.84
CA ALA A 8 -47.34 8.81 29.77
C ALA A 8 -45.87 8.52 30.13
N HIS A 9 -45.49 8.78 31.38
CA HIS A 9 -44.13 8.54 31.85
C HIS A 9 -43.82 7.06 32.05
N LEU A 10 -44.81 6.26 32.47
CA LEU A 10 -44.70 4.79 32.47
C LEU A 10 -44.65 4.22 31.05
N ALA A 11 -45.38 4.78 30.08
CA ALA A 11 -45.28 4.36 28.70
C ALA A 11 -43.86 4.60 28.14
N GLU A 12 -43.26 5.77 28.39
CA GLU A 12 -41.87 6.07 28.00
C GLU A 12 -40.84 5.10 28.61
N LEU A 13 -41.04 4.69 29.87
CA LEU A 13 -40.18 3.72 30.57
C LEU A 13 -40.28 2.29 30.03
N PHE A 14 -41.36 1.95 29.33
CA PHE A 14 -41.58 0.63 28.70
C PHE A 14 -41.48 0.64 27.18
N THR A 15 -41.40 1.81 26.54
CA THR A 15 -41.22 1.97 25.08
C THR A 15 -39.80 2.33 24.66
N THR A 16 -38.81 2.33 25.56
CA THR A 16 -37.40 2.15 25.14
C THR A 16 -37.20 0.70 24.73
N VAL A 17 -37.90 0.27 23.68
CA VAL A 17 -37.30 -0.66 22.74
C VAL A 17 -36.08 0.12 22.28
N GLU A 18 -34.89 -0.25 22.76
CA GLU A 18 -33.65 0.09 22.07
C GLU A 18 -33.93 -0.26 20.62
N GLU A 19 -34.19 0.76 19.79
CA GLU A 19 -34.10 0.59 18.34
C GLU A 19 -32.79 -0.15 18.14
N PRO A 20 -32.79 -1.36 17.56
CA PRO A 20 -31.57 -2.11 17.40
C PRO A 20 -30.64 -1.17 16.65
N SER A 21 -29.63 -0.64 17.36
CA SER A 21 -28.64 0.22 16.77
C SER A 21 -28.10 -0.62 15.64
N VAL A 22 -28.44 -0.25 14.40
CA VAL A 22 -27.96 -0.97 13.23
C VAL A 22 -26.45 -1.02 13.41
N VAL A 23 -25.91 -2.20 13.71
CA VAL A 23 -24.49 -2.35 14.05
C VAL A 23 -23.75 -2.21 12.75
N ARG A 24 -23.56 -0.95 12.34
CA ARG A 24 -22.80 -0.59 11.15
C ARG A 24 -21.38 -1.11 11.37
N ALA A 25 -20.85 -1.86 10.42
CA ALA A 25 -19.47 -2.31 10.51
C ALA A 25 -18.56 -1.09 10.61
N SER A 26 -17.76 -1.02 11.67
CA SER A 26 -16.83 0.09 11.90
C SER A 26 -15.67 -0.01 10.93
N VAL A 27 -15.26 1.12 10.35
CA VAL A 27 -14.11 1.17 9.45
C VAL A 27 -13.05 2.14 9.97
N ASP A 28 -11.86 1.61 10.19
CA ASP A 28 -10.67 2.34 10.65
C ASP A 28 -9.62 2.37 9.54
N LEU A 29 -9.18 3.57 9.18
CA LEU A 29 -8.17 3.77 8.16
C LEU A 29 -6.80 3.94 8.81
N LEU A 30 -5.87 3.04 8.49
CA LEU A 30 -4.57 2.93 9.15
C LEU A 30 -3.47 3.64 8.36
N LEU A 31 -3.02 4.77 8.87
CA LEU A 31 -1.88 5.50 8.30
C LEU A 31 -0.60 5.13 9.04
N LEU A 32 0.42 4.73 8.28
CA LEU A 32 1.69 4.31 8.83
C LEU A 32 2.69 5.48 8.76
N GLY A 33 3.06 6.00 9.92
CA GLY A 33 4.18 6.91 10.06
C GLY A 33 5.52 6.18 9.99
N HIS A 34 6.53 6.73 10.67
CA HIS A 34 7.77 5.98 10.85
C HIS A 34 7.54 4.92 11.93
N LEU A 35 7.52 3.66 11.53
CA LEU A 35 7.38 2.53 12.44
C LEU A 35 8.74 1.87 12.66
N PRO A 36 9.01 1.33 13.87
CA PRO A 36 10.22 0.55 14.11
C PRO A 36 10.17 -0.76 13.30
N VAL A 37 11.30 -1.19 12.72
CA VAL A 37 11.38 -2.42 11.89
C VAL A 37 10.46 -2.33 10.65
N GLN A 38 10.11 -3.45 9.99
CA GLN A 38 9.17 -3.46 8.88
C GLN A 38 7.76 -3.10 9.37
N GLY A 39 7.23 -1.96 8.92
CA GLY A 39 5.98 -1.38 9.39
C GLY A 39 4.76 -2.31 9.32
N GLY A 40 4.71 -3.21 8.33
CA GLY A 40 3.62 -4.18 8.17
C GLY A 40 3.48 -5.18 9.33
N LEU A 41 4.55 -5.41 10.12
CA LEU A 41 4.53 -6.36 11.25
C LEU A 41 3.65 -5.88 12.42
N TRP A 42 3.34 -4.59 12.49
CA TRP A 42 2.53 -4.02 13.58
C TRP A 42 1.03 -4.05 13.31
N LEU A 43 0.63 -4.27 12.05
CA LEU A 43 -0.77 -4.23 11.65
C LEU A 43 -1.60 -5.39 12.24
N ILE A 44 -1.05 -6.61 12.24
CA ILE A 44 -1.74 -7.79 12.79
C ILE A 44 -1.89 -7.69 14.33
N PRO A 45 -0.84 -7.34 15.09
CA PRO A 45 -0.98 -7.01 16.51
C PRO A 45 -2.01 -5.92 16.81
N TYR A 46 -2.00 -4.84 16.03
CA TYR A 46 -2.98 -3.77 16.17
C TYR A 46 -4.41 -4.26 15.89
N ALA A 47 -4.61 -4.95 14.75
CA ALA A 47 -5.91 -5.50 14.38
C ALA A 47 -6.43 -6.45 15.47
N GLY A 48 -5.59 -7.35 15.99
CA GLY A 48 -5.99 -8.28 17.04
C GLY A 48 -6.40 -7.62 18.35
N ARG A 49 -5.83 -6.45 18.70
CA ARG A 49 -6.26 -5.64 19.85
C ARG A 49 -7.62 -4.99 19.59
N GLU A 50 -7.80 -4.38 18.43
CA GLU A 50 -9.08 -3.75 18.06
C GLU A 50 -10.21 -4.77 17.85
N THR A 51 -9.88 -6.04 17.65
CA THR A 51 -10.83 -7.15 17.51
C THR A 51 -10.94 -8.01 18.77
N GLU A 52 -10.43 -7.56 19.92
CA GLU A 52 -10.45 -8.36 21.15
C GLU A 52 -11.88 -8.79 21.51
N GLY A 53 -12.16 -10.10 21.44
CA GLY A 53 -13.49 -10.68 21.67
C GLY A 53 -14.42 -10.79 20.44
N GLY A 54 -13.96 -10.43 19.24
CA GLY A 54 -14.73 -10.49 17.99
C GLY A 54 -13.93 -10.95 16.78
N VAL A 55 -14.48 -10.68 15.59
CA VAL A 55 -13.85 -10.94 14.29
C VAL A 55 -13.64 -9.60 13.59
N GLY A 56 -12.43 -9.35 13.12
CA GLY A 56 -12.12 -8.21 12.26
C GLY A 56 -11.43 -8.63 10.98
N ALA A 57 -11.43 -7.71 10.01
CA ALA A 57 -10.69 -7.86 8.77
C ALA A 57 -9.66 -6.74 8.65
N LEU A 58 -8.42 -7.13 8.36
CA LEU A 58 -7.36 -6.23 7.97
C LEU A 58 -7.16 -6.31 6.46
N ILE A 59 -7.35 -5.19 5.78
CA ILE A 59 -7.07 -5.02 4.35
C ILE A 59 -5.78 -4.23 4.22
N ARG A 60 -4.80 -4.78 3.52
CA ARG A 60 -3.54 -4.12 3.19
C ARG A 60 -3.48 -3.91 1.70
N MET A 61 -3.49 -2.65 1.30
CA MET A 61 -3.39 -2.29 -0.11
C MET A 61 -1.94 -2.06 -0.47
N HIS A 62 -1.51 -2.79 -1.48
CA HIS A 62 -0.27 -2.59 -2.21
C HIS A 62 -0.60 -1.98 -3.57
N GLU A 63 0.42 -1.76 -4.40
CA GLU A 63 0.27 -1.15 -5.72
C GLU A 63 -0.59 -2.00 -6.66
N ASP A 64 -0.32 -3.31 -6.71
CA ASP A 64 -1.02 -4.26 -7.59
C ASP A 64 -1.83 -5.33 -6.86
N THR A 65 -1.67 -5.44 -5.54
CA THR A 65 -2.31 -6.49 -4.74
C THR A 65 -3.04 -5.92 -3.54
N VAL A 66 -4.06 -6.65 -3.10
CA VAL A 66 -4.78 -6.40 -1.85
C VAL A 66 -4.70 -7.67 -1.02
N ASP A 67 -4.05 -7.56 0.14
CA ASP A 67 -4.01 -8.65 1.10
C ASP A 67 -5.16 -8.47 2.09
N LEU A 68 -5.99 -9.50 2.24
CA LEU A 68 -7.06 -9.56 3.22
C LEU A 68 -6.68 -10.59 4.28
N ALA A 69 -6.66 -10.18 5.55
CA ALA A 69 -6.43 -11.05 6.68
C ALA A 69 -7.60 -10.97 7.66
N ILE A 70 -8.16 -12.12 8.01
CA ILE A 70 -9.21 -12.24 9.03
C ILE A 70 -8.52 -12.46 10.37
N VAL A 71 -8.77 -11.56 11.32
CA VAL A 71 -8.14 -11.58 12.64
C VAL A 71 -9.21 -11.88 13.70
N GLY A 72 -8.87 -12.75 14.65
CA GLY A 72 -9.76 -13.19 15.71
C GLY A 72 -10.19 -14.64 15.58
N ASN A 73 -11.31 -14.99 16.22
CA ASN A 73 -11.80 -16.37 16.28
C ASN A 73 -12.94 -16.58 15.26
N SER A 74 -12.57 -16.64 13.97
CA SER A 74 -13.46 -17.07 12.89
C SER A 74 -12.99 -18.42 12.33
N ASN A 75 -13.92 -19.15 11.72
CA ASN A 75 -13.67 -20.37 10.95
C ASN A 75 -13.76 -20.13 9.44
N VAL A 76 -13.92 -18.87 9.01
CA VAL A 76 -13.98 -18.50 7.60
C VAL A 76 -12.62 -18.71 6.97
N ASP A 77 -12.63 -19.39 5.81
CA ASP A 77 -11.45 -19.60 4.99
C ASP A 77 -11.59 -18.86 3.66
N ILE A 78 -10.72 -17.87 3.44
CA ILE A 78 -10.64 -17.08 2.21
C ILE A 78 -9.48 -17.51 1.30
N SER A 79 -8.68 -18.50 1.71
CA SER A 79 -7.52 -18.95 0.93
C SER A 79 -7.89 -19.60 -0.40
N THR A 80 -9.13 -20.07 -0.53
CA THR A 80 -9.67 -20.71 -1.74
C THR A 80 -10.43 -19.74 -2.65
N CYS A 81 -10.64 -18.49 -2.22
CA CYS A 81 -11.33 -17.49 -3.01
C CYS A 81 -10.49 -17.07 -4.21
N SER A 82 -11.15 -16.89 -5.35
CA SER A 82 -10.51 -16.51 -6.61
C SER A 82 -10.50 -15.00 -6.85
N SER A 83 -11.37 -14.27 -6.13
CA SER A 83 -11.55 -12.82 -6.26
C SER A 83 -11.77 -12.16 -4.90
N LEU A 84 -11.48 -10.86 -4.83
CA LEU A 84 -11.69 -10.05 -3.62
C LEU A 84 -13.19 -9.90 -3.32
N GLU A 85 -14.03 -9.88 -4.36
CA GLU A 85 -15.48 -9.81 -4.27
C GLU A 85 -16.06 -11.04 -3.56
N GLU A 86 -15.62 -12.24 -3.97
CA GLU A 86 -16.00 -13.51 -3.34
C GLU A 86 -15.59 -13.54 -1.86
N ALA A 87 -14.39 -13.03 -1.55
CA ALA A 87 -13.94 -12.93 -0.18
C ALA A 87 -14.79 -11.94 0.66
N PHE A 88 -15.20 -10.80 0.10
CA PHE A 88 -16.07 -9.86 0.79
C PHE A 88 -17.48 -10.40 1.03
N GLU A 89 -18.04 -11.21 0.13
CA GLU A 89 -19.35 -11.84 0.33
C GLU A 89 -19.33 -12.85 1.48
N ILE A 90 -18.24 -13.60 1.63
CA ILE A 90 -18.09 -14.60 2.70
C ILE A 90 -17.78 -13.92 4.04
N VAL A 91 -16.91 -12.91 4.03
CA VAL A 91 -16.39 -12.26 5.25
C VAL A 91 -17.29 -11.14 5.76
N GLY A 92 -18.00 -10.46 4.84
CA GLY A 92 -18.89 -9.32 5.10
C GLY A 92 -19.77 -9.48 6.34
N PRO A 93 -20.51 -10.59 6.47
CA PRO A 93 -21.44 -10.79 7.58
C PRO A 93 -20.85 -10.99 8.97
N GLU A 94 -19.66 -11.58 9.05
CA GLU A 94 -19.04 -11.88 10.34
C GLU A 94 -18.22 -10.70 10.88
N VAL A 95 -17.75 -9.81 10.00
CA VAL A 95 -16.78 -8.77 10.34
C VAL A 95 -17.45 -7.47 10.73
N LYS A 96 -17.27 -7.10 11.99
CA LYS A 96 -17.76 -5.83 12.55
C LYS A 96 -16.73 -4.72 12.52
N ASN A 97 -15.44 -5.07 12.46
CA ASN A 97 -14.33 -4.12 12.51
C ASN A 97 -13.44 -4.32 11.28
N TRP A 98 -13.46 -3.34 10.38
CA TRP A 98 -12.63 -3.30 9.18
C TRP A 98 -11.49 -2.33 9.40
N MET A 99 -10.26 -2.80 9.19
CA MET A 99 -9.06 -1.98 9.24
C MET A 99 -8.45 -1.95 7.85
N ILE A 100 -8.27 -0.76 7.30
CA ILE A 100 -7.78 -0.60 5.93
C ILE A 100 -6.48 0.20 5.95
N GLN A 101 -5.39 -0.43 5.55
CA GLN A 101 -4.14 0.25 5.25
C GLN A 101 -4.15 0.63 3.76
N PRO A 102 -4.32 1.92 3.41
CA PRO A 102 -4.26 2.37 2.02
C PRO A 102 -2.83 2.18 1.46
N PRO A 103 -2.67 2.24 0.12
CA PRO A 103 -1.35 2.17 -0.48
C PRO A 103 -0.55 3.43 -0.12
N SER A 104 0.79 3.33 -0.14
CA SER A 104 1.71 4.37 0.36
C SER A 104 1.62 5.69 -0.42
N ASP A 105 1.13 5.64 -1.65
CA ASP A 105 0.95 6.75 -2.59
C ASP A 105 -0.48 7.33 -2.56
N ALA A 106 -1.36 6.82 -1.69
CA ALA A 106 -2.75 7.26 -1.64
C ALA A 106 -2.88 8.78 -1.42
N ASP A 107 -3.65 9.43 -2.28
CA ASP A 107 -3.90 10.86 -2.17
C ASP A 107 -4.62 11.20 -0.85
N SER A 108 -4.06 12.14 -0.10
CA SER A 108 -4.62 12.65 1.15
C SER A 108 -6.04 13.19 0.97
N THR A 109 -6.39 13.72 -0.21
CA THR A 109 -7.78 14.13 -0.48
C THR A 109 -8.72 12.92 -0.58
N ALA A 110 -8.31 11.84 -1.25
CA ALA A 110 -9.11 10.62 -1.38
C ALA A 110 -9.33 9.95 0.00
N LEU A 111 -8.34 10.01 0.89
CA LEU A 111 -8.43 9.47 2.25
C LEU A 111 -9.37 10.27 3.16
N LEU A 112 -9.58 11.57 2.90
CA LEU A 112 -10.51 12.40 3.68
C LEU A 112 -11.95 12.30 3.19
N HIS A 113 -12.14 12.10 1.88
CA HIS A 113 -13.46 11.92 1.28
C HIS A 113 -13.94 10.48 1.36
N CYS A 114 -13.13 9.58 1.91
CA CYS A 114 -13.56 8.22 2.17
C CYS A 114 -14.44 8.20 3.42
N ASP A 115 -15.55 7.44 3.37
CA ASP A 115 -16.53 7.32 4.46
C ASP A 115 -16.02 6.40 5.57
N ALA A 116 -14.82 6.69 6.10
CA ALA A 116 -14.22 6.00 7.23
C ALA A 116 -14.70 6.61 8.56
N ASP A 117 -14.96 5.77 9.56
CA ASP A 117 -15.43 6.22 10.88
C ASP A 117 -14.29 6.86 11.69
N ARG A 118 -13.06 6.42 11.43
CA ARG A 118 -11.85 6.85 12.15
C ARG A 118 -10.62 6.73 11.25
N ILE A 119 -9.66 7.63 11.47
CA ILE A 119 -8.29 7.51 10.95
C ILE A 119 -7.35 7.26 12.12
N THR A 120 -6.68 6.11 12.15
CA THR A 120 -5.67 5.79 13.15
C THR A 120 -4.26 5.92 12.56
N LEU A 121 -3.47 6.80 13.16
CA LEU A 121 -2.05 6.97 12.87
C LEU A 121 -1.24 6.03 13.76
N LEU A 122 -0.52 5.10 13.13
CA LEU A 122 0.46 4.24 13.80
C LEU A 122 1.84 4.89 13.68
N SER A 123 2.54 5.08 14.80
CA SER A 123 3.86 5.71 14.84
C SER A 123 4.78 5.02 15.84
N GLY A 124 6.10 5.03 15.60
CA GLY A 124 7.11 4.74 16.61
C GLY A 124 7.27 5.89 17.62
N ALA A 125 8.25 5.75 18.51
CA ALA A 125 8.53 6.72 19.57
C ALA A 125 9.80 7.56 19.37
N ASP A 126 10.62 7.26 18.35
CA ASP A 126 11.83 8.02 18.04
C ASP A 126 11.51 9.39 17.38
N GLN A 127 12.56 10.19 17.15
CA GLN A 127 12.39 11.51 16.54
C GLN A 127 11.89 11.47 15.10
N ALA A 128 12.32 10.48 14.31
CA ALA A 128 11.87 10.33 12.94
C ALA A 128 10.37 9.99 12.90
N ALA A 129 9.88 9.22 13.88
CA ALA A 129 8.48 8.90 14.08
C ALA A 129 7.62 10.10 14.44
N VAL A 130 8.08 10.95 15.37
CA VAL A 130 7.37 12.19 15.68
C VAL A 130 7.27 13.10 14.44
N VAL A 131 8.34 13.23 13.66
CA VAL A 131 8.34 14.05 12.43
C VAL A 131 7.49 13.43 11.33
N GLY A 132 7.57 12.11 11.13
CA GLY A 132 6.77 11.37 10.14
C GLY A 132 5.27 11.47 10.44
N ALA A 133 4.89 11.26 11.69
CA ALA A 133 3.52 11.43 12.17
C ALA A 133 3.00 12.86 11.90
N TYR A 134 3.79 13.88 12.23
CA TYR A 134 3.43 15.27 11.96
C TYR A 134 3.29 15.57 10.46
N ARG A 135 4.16 15.02 9.60
CA ARG A 135 4.07 15.21 8.14
C ARG A 135 2.79 14.63 7.57
N LEU A 136 2.39 13.43 8.02
CA LEU A 136 1.12 12.80 7.60
C LEU A 136 -0.08 13.64 8.05
N LEU A 137 -0.11 14.07 9.31
CA LEU A 137 -1.17 14.93 9.83
C LEU A 137 -1.26 16.26 9.07
N LYS A 138 -0.11 16.88 8.78
CA LYS A 138 -0.06 18.10 7.99
C LYS A 138 -0.59 17.87 6.57
N GLY A 139 -0.25 16.74 5.94
CA GLY A 139 -0.76 16.35 4.63
C GLY A 139 -2.29 16.26 4.61
N LEU A 140 -2.87 15.59 5.61
CA LEU A 140 -4.33 15.52 5.79
C LEU A 140 -4.94 16.92 6.01
N VAL A 141 -4.39 17.74 6.89
CA VAL A 141 -4.95 19.08 7.18
C VAL A 141 -4.89 20.01 5.96
N VAL A 142 -3.81 19.92 5.18
CA VAL A 142 -3.70 20.68 3.92
C VAL A 142 -4.73 20.18 2.91
N ALA A 143 -4.93 18.87 2.82
CA ALA A 143 -5.91 18.25 1.92
C ALA A 143 -7.38 18.49 2.35
N SER A 144 -7.66 18.65 3.65
CA SER A 144 -9.01 18.92 4.15
C SER A 144 -9.49 20.34 3.85
N GLY A 145 -8.57 21.28 3.61
CA GLY A 145 -8.91 22.67 3.34
C GLY A 145 -9.75 23.31 4.45
N THR A 146 -10.90 23.88 4.08
CA THR A 146 -11.88 24.54 4.99
C THR A 146 -13.06 23.63 5.38
N THR A 147 -13.01 22.35 5.01
CA THR A 147 -14.10 21.41 5.27
C THR A 147 -14.16 21.04 6.76
N GLU A 148 -15.29 21.34 7.42
CA GLU A 148 -15.45 21.22 8.88
C GLU A 148 -15.50 19.77 9.42
N ALA A 149 -15.63 18.76 8.57
CA ALA A 149 -15.82 17.38 8.99
C ALA A 149 -14.58 16.51 8.71
N THR A 150 -13.51 16.71 9.48
CA THR A 150 -12.43 15.71 9.52
C THR A 150 -12.87 14.51 10.35
N PRO A 151 -12.68 13.26 9.88
CA PRO A 151 -13.01 12.08 10.67
C PRO A 151 -12.22 12.05 11.98
N ALA A 152 -12.73 11.31 12.97
CA ALA A 152 -12.06 11.18 14.26
C ALA A 152 -10.64 10.64 14.06
N MET A 153 -9.64 11.35 14.58
CA MET A 153 -8.24 10.97 14.44
C MET A 153 -7.71 10.38 15.75
N ASN A 154 -7.05 9.23 15.64
CA ASN A 154 -6.46 8.49 16.74
C ASN A 154 -4.97 8.28 16.51
N LEU A 155 -4.19 8.26 17.59
CA LEU A 155 -2.75 8.01 17.58
C LEU A 155 -2.43 6.79 18.44
N VAL A 156 -1.66 5.86 17.88
CA VAL A 156 -1.10 4.71 18.61
C VAL A 156 0.40 4.70 18.43
N ILE A 157 1.12 4.67 19.56
CA ILE A 157 2.57 4.48 19.54
C ILE A 157 2.89 3.00 19.65
N VAL A 158 3.79 2.50 18.80
CA VAL A 158 4.15 1.08 18.73
C VAL A 158 5.62 0.83 19.05
N GLY A 159 5.92 -0.36 19.57
CA GLY A 159 7.27 -0.89 19.65
C GLY A 159 8.15 -0.31 20.76
N THR A 160 7.56 0.35 21.75
CA THR A 160 8.29 0.92 22.89
C THR A 160 7.55 0.69 24.22
N GLU A 161 8.23 0.95 25.33
CA GLU A 161 7.63 0.98 26.66
C GLU A 161 6.64 2.14 26.85
N GLU A 162 5.70 1.98 27.77
CA GLU A 162 4.57 2.89 28.00
C GLU A 162 5.00 4.34 28.25
N ARG A 163 6.07 4.55 29.04
CA ARG A 163 6.56 5.89 29.35
C ARG A 163 7.08 6.62 28.12
N ALA A 164 7.95 5.96 27.35
CA ALA A 164 8.50 6.52 26.12
C ALA A 164 7.42 6.73 25.05
N ALA A 165 6.42 5.83 24.98
CA ALA A 165 5.26 6.03 24.13
C ALA A 165 4.44 7.25 24.53
N HIS A 166 4.17 7.43 25.82
CA HIS A 166 3.41 8.56 26.32
C HIS A 166 4.13 9.89 26.03
N ASP A 167 5.45 9.94 26.25
CA ASP A 167 6.27 11.12 25.94
C ASP A 167 6.24 11.46 24.43
N ALA A 168 6.37 10.46 23.55
CA ALA A 168 6.29 10.65 22.10
C ALA A 168 4.88 11.10 21.66
N ALA A 169 3.83 10.45 22.17
CA ALA A 169 2.44 10.80 21.88
C ALA A 169 2.14 12.24 22.30
N ASN A 170 2.53 12.64 23.52
CA ASN A 170 2.34 14.01 24.01
C ASN A 170 2.99 15.04 23.09
N ARG A 171 4.19 14.76 22.58
CA ARG A 171 4.88 15.65 21.65
C ARG A 171 4.15 15.77 20.31
N ILE A 172 3.67 14.67 19.75
CA ILE A 172 2.88 14.67 18.51
C ILE A 172 1.58 15.45 18.72
N VAL A 173 0.83 15.15 19.79
CA VAL A 173 -0.44 15.81 20.12
C VAL A 173 -0.26 17.31 20.35
N GLN A 174 0.74 17.72 21.14
CA GLN A 174 1.01 19.14 21.39
C GLN A 174 1.41 19.87 20.10
N THR A 175 2.24 19.25 19.27
CA THR A 175 2.67 19.86 17.99
C THR A 175 1.50 19.95 17.01
N ALA A 176 0.70 18.90 16.88
CA ALA A 176 -0.50 18.88 16.02
C ALA A 176 -1.53 19.91 16.48
N HIS A 177 -1.81 20.00 17.78
CA HIS A 177 -2.73 20.98 18.32
C HIS A 177 -2.24 22.42 18.11
N HIS A 178 -0.97 22.72 18.43
CA HIS A 178 -0.43 24.07 18.33
C HIS A 178 -0.22 24.54 16.89
N GLN A 179 0.21 23.66 15.99
CA GLN A 179 0.59 24.03 14.62
C GLN A 179 -0.51 23.79 13.58
N LEU A 180 -1.40 22.81 13.81
CA LEU A 180 -2.43 22.41 12.86
C LEU A 180 -3.86 22.59 13.41
N GLY A 181 -4.03 22.85 14.71
CA GLY A 181 -5.36 22.98 15.33
C GLY A 181 -6.13 21.66 15.44
N VAL A 182 -5.46 20.52 15.23
CA VAL A 182 -6.10 19.19 15.22
C VAL A 182 -6.13 18.59 16.62
N GLN A 183 -7.27 17.98 16.98
CA GLN A 183 -7.41 17.16 18.18
C GLN A 183 -7.21 15.69 17.82
N LEU A 184 -6.33 15.01 18.56
CA LEU A 184 -6.04 13.59 18.41
C LEU A 184 -6.41 12.88 19.72
N SER A 185 -7.14 11.78 19.62
CA SER A 185 -7.21 10.82 20.73
C SER A 185 -5.93 9.98 20.75
N VAL A 186 -5.45 9.62 21.93
CA VAL A 186 -4.29 8.74 22.10
C VAL A 186 -4.76 7.45 22.72
N SER A 187 -4.57 6.35 22.00
CA SER A 187 -4.87 5.00 22.48
C SER A 187 -3.68 4.41 23.24
N GLN A 188 -3.92 3.32 23.96
CA GLN A 188 -2.85 2.61 24.66
C GLN A 188 -1.73 2.19 23.68
N PRO A 189 -0.46 2.30 24.10
CA PRO A 189 0.65 1.92 23.25
C PRO A 189 0.67 0.42 22.98
N LEU A 190 1.13 0.05 21.80
CA LEU A 190 1.29 -1.34 21.41
C LEU A 190 2.71 -1.78 21.78
N PRO A 191 2.87 -2.68 22.78
CA PRO A 191 4.19 -3.06 23.27
C PRO A 191 4.99 -3.79 22.18
N ALA A 192 6.32 -3.76 22.31
CA ALA A 192 7.20 -4.45 21.39
C ALA A 192 6.94 -5.97 21.43
N MET A 193 6.53 -6.53 20.29
CA MET A 193 6.49 -7.97 19.99
C MET A 193 5.99 -8.85 21.15
N GLY A 194 4.67 -9.05 21.21
CA GLY A 194 4.03 -9.97 22.16
C GLY A 194 2.54 -10.24 21.89
N SER A 195 2.07 -10.02 20.66
CA SER A 195 0.63 -10.15 20.39
C SER A 195 0.23 -11.61 20.24
N ASN A 196 -0.76 -12.06 21.02
CA ASN A 196 -1.41 -13.36 20.85
C ASN A 196 -2.49 -13.34 19.74
N SER A 197 -2.42 -12.34 18.84
CA SER A 197 -3.39 -12.16 17.76
C SER A 197 -3.33 -13.35 16.81
N ARG A 198 -4.45 -14.06 16.70
CA ARG A 198 -4.60 -15.18 15.78
C ARG A 198 -5.18 -14.68 14.46
N VAL A 199 -4.48 -14.96 13.36
CA VAL A 199 -5.02 -14.83 12.01
C VAL A 199 -5.77 -16.11 11.71
N ALA A 200 -7.07 -16.00 11.42
CA ALA A 200 -7.94 -17.14 11.13
C ALA A 200 -7.75 -17.63 9.68
N SER A 201 -7.72 -16.69 8.73
CA SER A 201 -7.42 -16.96 7.32
C SER A 201 -6.85 -15.69 6.68
N GLN A 202 -6.11 -15.87 5.59
CA GLN A 202 -5.52 -14.79 4.80
C GLN A 202 -5.54 -15.15 3.32
N GLY A 203 -5.72 -14.14 2.47
CA GLY A 203 -5.70 -14.25 1.02
C GLY A 203 -5.09 -13.01 0.38
N SER A 204 -4.48 -13.16 -0.79
CA SER A 204 -3.93 -12.06 -1.59
C SER A 204 -4.64 -12.06 -2.94
N PHE A 205 -5.16 -10.89 -3.32
CA PHE A 205 -5.96 -10.71 -4.52
C PHE A 205 -5.37 -9.61 -5.39
N GLN A 206 -5.64 -9.65 -6.69
CA GLN A 206 -5.26 -8.56 -7.59
C GLN A 206 -6.06 -7.29 -7.25
N ARG A 207 -5.38 -6.15 -7.18
CA ARG A 207 -6.02 -4.86 -6.92
C ARG A 207 -6.71 -4.38 -8.19
N THR A 208 -8.03 -4.39 -8.18
CA THR A 208 -8.87 -3.85 -9.26
C THR A 208 -9.52 -2.52 -8.91
N SER A 209 -9.44 -2.10 -7.65
CA SER A 209 -10.27 -1.03 -7.06
C SER A 209 -9.47 -0.18 -6.07
N GLY A 210 -9.84 1.11 -5.95
CA GLY A 210 -9.22 2.04 -5.00
C GLY A 210 -9.74 1.87 -3.57
N VAL A 211 -9.14 2.60 -2.62
CA VAL A 211 -9.55 2.59 -1.19
C VAL A 211 -11.02 2.97 -1.03
N VAL A 212 -11.49 3.97 -1.79
CA VAL A 212 -12.87 4.48 -1.76
C VAL A 212 -13.87 3.42 -2.27
N ASP A 213 -13.51 2.67 -3.31
CA ASP A 213 -14.34 1.60 -3.87
C ASP A 213 -14.48 0.43 -2.90
N ILE A 214 -13.38 0.05 -2.23
CA ILE A 214 -13.40 -1.00 -1.20
C ILE A 214 -14.28 -0.57 -0.02
N LEU A 215 -14.14 0.67 0.43
CA LEU A 215 -14.97 1.22 1.50
C LEU A 215 -16.45 1.24 1.15
N THR A 216 -16.80 1.75 -0.03
CA THR A 216 -18.19 1.78 -0.49
C THR A 216 -18.79 0.38 -0.59
N ARG A 217 -18.00 -0.63 -1.01
CA ARG A 217 -18.43 -2.04 -1.00
C ARG A 217 -18.66 -2.58 0.41
N ILE A 218 -17.74 -2.32 1.35
CA ILE A 218 -17.92 -2.73 2.76
C ILE A 218 -19.20 -2.12 3.32
N ARG A 219 -19.45 -0.81 3.07
CA ARG A 219 -20.67 -0.14 3.52
C ARG A 219 -21.92 -0.73 2.86
N ALA A 220 -21.89 -1.01 1.56
CA ALA A 220 -23.00 -1.63 0.85
C ALA A 220 -23.31 -3.04 1.38
N ALA A 221 -22.30 -3.82 1.74
CA ALA A 221 -22.48 -5.14 2.35
C ALA A 221 -23.17 -5.04 3.73
N SER A 222 -22.72 -4.13 4.59
CA SER A 222 -23.34 -3.93 5.92
C SER A 222 -24.78 -3.42 5.85
N GLN A 223 -25.14 -2.64 4.83
CA GLN A 223 -26.51 -2.12 4.67
C GLN A 223 -27.51 -3.22 4.26
N ARG A 224 -27.10 -4.21 3.46
CA ARG A 224 -27.96 -5.34 3.06
C ARG A 224 -28.41 -6.21 4.24
N GLU A 225 -27.64 -6.25 5.32
CA GLU A 225 -27.99 -6.98 6.55
C GLU A 225 -28.96 -6.24 7.47
N SER A 226 -29.09 -4.93 7.25
CA SER A 226 -29.84 -4.03 8.12
C SER A 226 -31.30 -3.87 7.70
N GLU A 227 -31.65 -4.27 6.47
CA GLU A 227 -33.04 -4.34 6.03
C GLU A 227 -33.68 -5.65 6.56
N PRO A 228 -34.68 -5.59 7.45
CA PRO A 228 -35.42 -6.80 7.81
C PRO A 228 -36.05 -7.34 6.53
N GLN A 229 -35.90 -8.64 6.29
CA GLN A 229 -36.50 -9.38 5.18
C GLN A 229 -38.04 -9.21 5.15
N GLY A 230 -38.48 -8.09 4.60
CA GLY A 230 -39.81 -7.87 4.08
C GLY A 230 -39.82 -8.44 2.68
N SER A 231 -40.65 -9.44 2.48
CA SER A 231 -40.79 -10.20 1.24
C SER A 231 -40.99 -9.26 0.05
N GLN A 232 -39.95 -9.07 -0.76
CA GLN A 232 -40.12 -8.64 -2.14
C GLN A 232 -39.70 -9.81 -3.02
N GLU A 233 -40.72 -10.55 -3.47
CA GLU A 233 -40.64 -11.31 -4.70
C GLU A 233 -40.00 -10.43 -5.76
N VAL A 234 -38.80 -10.83 -6.20
CA VAL A 234 -38.19 -10.31 -7.42
C VAL A 234 -39.09 -10.79 -8.56
N GLN A 235 -40.03 -9.94 -8.98
CA GLN A 235 -40.61 -10.05 -10.31
C GLN A 235 -39.49 -9.71 -11.30
N GLU A 236 -39.05 -10.73 -12.04
CA GLU A 236 -38.34 -10.58 -13.30
C GLU A 236 -39.12 -9.62 -14.20
N ALA A 237 -38.73 -8.34 -14.19
CA ALA A 237 -39.04 -7.42 -15.25
C ALA A 237 -37.86 -7.47 -16.22
N GLU A 238 -38.01 -8.27 -17.28
CA GLU A 238 -37.19 -8.18 -18.48
C GLU A 238 -37.17 -6.73 -18.98
N TYR A 239 -36.10 -6.00 -18.67
CA TYR A 239 -35.77 -4.78 -19.38
C TYR A 239 -35.20 -5.18 -20.75
N THR A 240 -36.10 -5.32 -21.72
CA THR A 240 -35.75 -5.35 -23.13
C THR A 240 -35.16 -3.99 -23.50
N ILE A 241 -33.85 -3.92 -23.69
CA ILE A 241 -33.18 -2.75 -24.27
C ILE A 241 -33.55 -2.71 -25.76
N PRO A 242 -34.22 -1.67 -26.29
CA PRO A 242 -34.45 -1.56 -27.72
C PRO A 242 -33.11 -1.28 -28.42
N ILE A 243 -32.68 -2.24 -29.24
CA ILE A 243 -31.52 -2.11 -30.12
C ILE A 243 -31.82 -0.99 -31.12
N SER A 244 -31.19 0.17 -30.90
CA SER A 244 -31.20 1.29 -31.85
C SER A 244 -30.22 0.97 -32.97
N THR A 245 -30.77 0.64 -34.14
CA THR A 245 -30.04 0.41 -35.39
C THR A 245 -29.38 1.70 -35.86
N ARG A 246 -28.05 1.77 -35.72
CA ARG A 246 -27.20 2.70 -36.48
C ARG A 246 -26.55 1.95 -37.64
N PRO A 247 -26.39 2.62 -38.81
CA PRO A 247 -25.93 1.96 -40.03
C PRO A 247 -24.47 1.55 -39.90
N VAL A 248 -24.17 0.35 -40.39
CA VAL A 248 -22.81 -0.16 -40.60
C VAL A 248 -22.13 0.71 -41.66
N VAL A 249 -21.14 1.49 -41.25
CA VAL A 249 -20.18 2.10 -42.17
C VAL A 249 -18.98 1.17 -42.23
N GLU A 250 -18.82 0.53 -43.38
CA GLU A 250 -17.69 -0.30 -43.75
C GLU A 250 -16.45 0.60 -43.89
N ILE A 251 -15.56 0.58 -42.90
CA ILE A 251 -14.24 1.22 -42.98
C ILE A 251 -13.25 0.11 -43.35
N LYS A 252 -12.84 0.10 -44.62
CA LYS A 252 -11.67 -0.64 -45.10
C LYS A 252 -10.44 -0.13 -44.34
N GLU A 253 -9.62 -1.06 -43.87
CA GLU A 253 -8.29 -0.81 -43.32
C GLU A 253 -7.48 0.12 -44.23
N PRO A 254 -6.94 1.25 -43.73
CA PRO A 254 -5.79 1.86 -44.34
C PRO A 254 -4.53 1.23 -43.74
N VAL A 255 -3.79 0.51 -44.58
CA VAL A 255 -2.35 0.31 -44.38
C VAL A 255 -1.73 1.70 -44.29
N VAL A 256 -1.21 2.06 -43.12
CA VAL A 256 -0.37 3.25 -42.94
C VAL A 256 1.01 2.77 -42.55
N GLU A 257 1.90 2.82 -43.55
CA GLU A 257 3.34 2.74 -43.39
C GLU A 257 3.81 3.83 -42.41
N THR A 258 4.76 3.45 -41.56
CA THR A 258 5.45 4.29 -40.60
C THR A 258 6.08 5.54 -41.24
N PRO A 259 6.04 6.67 -40.52
CA PRO A 259 7.15 7.61 -40.51
C PRO A 259 7.85 7.52 -39.16
N SER A 260 9.03 6.91 -39.17
CA SER A 260 10.10 7.21 -38.24
C SER A 260 10.40 8.71 -38.30
N MET A 261 10.25 9.38 -37.16
CA MET A 261 10.90 10.67 -36.90
C MET A 261 11.81 10.46 -35.70
N ASP A 262 13.07 10.18 -36.03
CA ASP A 262 14.19 10.52 -35.19
C ASP A 262 14.11 12.01 -34.83
N MET A 263 14.04 12.29 -33.54
CA MET A 263 14.59 13.52 -32.99
C MET A 263 15.76 13.14 -32.10
N HIS A 264 16.90 13.63 -32.54
CA HIS A 264 18.26 13.37 -32.12
C HIS A 264 18.56 13.71 -30.65
N ASP A 265 19.43 12.85 -30.11
CA ASP A 265 20.61 13.18 -29.32
C ASP A 265 20.45 13.33 -27.79
N LYS A 266 20.44 12.16 -27.15
CA LYS A 266 21.32 11.94 -26.01
C LYS A 266 22.23 10.78 -26.39
N SER A 267 23.48 11.07 -26.77
CA SER A 267 24.65 10.16 -26.73
C SER A 267 24.28 8.74 -26.32
N GLU A 268 24.31 7.77 -27.24
CA GLU A 268 24.11 6.34 -26.95
C GLU A 268 25.06 5.93 -25.82
N LYS A 269 24.60 6.01 -24.56
CA LYS A 269 25.32 5.52 -23.40
C LYS A 269 25.46 4.02 -23.64
N GLN A 270 26.69 3.52 -23.70
CA GLN A 270 26.92 2.09 -23.78
C GLN A 270 26.22 1.41 -22.59
N PRO A 271 25.66 0.21 -22.78
CA PRO A 271 24.95 -0.48 -21.72
C PRO A 271 25.90 -0.70 -20.53
N TYR A 272 25.40 -0.50 -19.31
CA TYR A 272 26.21 -0.53 -18.09
C TYR A 272 26.97 -1.85 -17.89
N THR A 273 26.44 -2.92 -18.48
CA THR A 273 27.10 -4.24 -18.57
C THR A 273 28.50 -4.20 -19.19
N SER A 274 28.76 -3.26 -20.11
CA SER A 274 30.07 -3.13 -20.76
C SER A 274 31.15 -2.57 -19.84
N TYR A 275 30.75 -1.95 -18.73
CA TYR A 275 31.65 -1.31 -17.78
C TYR A 275 32.04 -2.20 -16.60
N VAL A 276 31.47 -3.40 -16.50
CA VAL A 276 31.75 -4.36 -15.42
C VAL A 276 32.15 -5.69 -16.02
N ASP A 277 33.41 -6.08 -15.78
CA ASP A 277 33.95 -7.33 -16.30
C ASP A 277 33.18 -8.55 -15.79
N GLY A 278 32.89 -9.48 -16.70
CA GLY A 278 32.27 -10.76 -16.37
C GLY A 278 30.74 -10.75 -16.26
N LEU A 279 30.08 -9.62 -16.56
CA LEU A 279 28.62 -9.53 -16.63
C LEU A 279 28.11 -9.75 -18.05
N ILE A 280 27.01 -10.50 -18.16
CA ILE A 280 26.29 -10.73 -19.41
C ILE A 280 24.90 -10.10 -19.28
N ALA A 281 24.59 -9.14 -20.16
CA ALA A 281 23.28 -8.52 -20.21
C ALA A 281 22.18 -9.56 -20.49
N ILE A 282 21.12 -9.53 -19.69
CA ILE A 282 19.93 -10.33 -19.95
C ILE A 282 18.81 -9.46 -20.53
N LYS A 283 17.90 -10.07 -21.28
CA LYS A 283 16.79 -9.37 -21.96
C LYS A 283 15.63 -8.97 -21.06
N PRO A 284 15.23 -9.75 -20.02
CA PRO A 284 14.14 -9.35 -19.15
C PRO A 284 14.38 -7.95 -18.56
N ARG A 285 13.32 -7.16 -18.47
CA ARG A 285 13.29 -5.86 -17.80
C ARG A 285 12.15 -5.87 -16.80
N CYS A 286 12.32 -5.13 -15.71
CA CYS A 286 11.23 -4.87 -14.80
C CYS A 286 10.24 -3.93 -15.51
N PRO A 287 8.93 -4.23 -15.55
CA PRO A 287 7.95 -3.29 -16.06
C PRO A 287 8.06 -1.95 -15.34
N GLU A 288 7.85 -0.86 -16.08
CA GLU A 288 7.90 0.53 -15.59
C GLU A 288 9.29 1.02 -15.11
N HIS A 289 10.30 0.15 -15.15
CA HIS A 289 11.70 0.44 -14.80
C HIS A 289 12.66 -0.15 -15.85
N GLU A 290 12.49 0.25 -17.11
CA GLU A 290 13.22 -0.29 -18.26
C GLU A 290 14.66 0.25 -18.37
N GLU A 291 14.90 1.42 -17.76
CA GLU A 291 16.19 2.10 -17.63
C GLU A 291 17.17 1.34 -16.73
N VAL A 292 16.66 0.54 -15.79
CA VAL A 292 17.49 -0.32 -14.94
C VAL A 292 17.84 -1.61 -15.67
N GLU A 293 19.13 -1.79 -15.92
CA GLU A 293 19.64 -2.96 -16.62
C GLU A 293 19.80 -4.16 -15.69
N LEU A 294 19.65 -5.36 -16.27
CA LEU A 294 19.88 -6.62 -15.59
C LEU A 294 20.99 -7.40 -16.28
N ALA A 295 21.83 -8.02 -15.48
CA ALA A 295 22.93 -8.85 -15.96
C ALA A 295 23.14 -10.08 -15.07
N ILE A 296 23.87 -11.07 -15.59
CA ILE A 296 24.24 -12.28 -14.85
C ILE A 296 25.76 -12.45 -14.89
N ASP A 297 26.35 -12.85 -13.78
CA ASP A 297 27.77 -13.19 -13.69
C ASP A 297 28.05 -14.67 -14.07
N THR A 298 29.33 -15.06 -14.10
CA THR A 298 29.72 -16.44 -14.40
C THR A 298 29.28 -17.47 -13.35
N ASN A 299 28.85 -17.02 -12.17
CA ASN A 299 28.37 -17.87 -11.08
C ASN A 299 26.84 -17.99 -11.04
N GLY A 300 26.13 -17.32 -11.96
CA GLY A 300 24.67 -17.31 -12.01
C GLY A 300 24.00 -16.28 -11.09
N ASN A 301 24.76 -15.36 -10.49
CA ASN A 301 24.20 -14.29 -9.69
C ASN A 301 23.60 -13.21 -10.58
N ILE A 302 22.44 -12.68 -10.20
CA ILE A 302 21.84 -11.55 -10.90
C ILE A 302 22.42 -10.24 -10.36
N HIS A 303 22.79 -9.37 -11.29
CA HIS A 303 23.24 -8.01 -11.05
C HIS A 303 22.20 -7.03 -11.57
N VAL A 304 21.93 -6.01 -10.76
CA VAL A 304 21.06 -4.87 -11.12
C VAL A 304 21.97 -3.68 -11.33
N LEU A 305 21.85 -3.03 -12.48
CA LEU A 305 22.74 -1.95 -12.92
C LEU A 305 21.89 -0.70 -13.18
N ALA A 306 22.19 0.40 -12.49
CA ALA A 306 21.43 1.64 -12.61
C ALA A 306 22.33 2.88 -12.54
N ASP A 307 21.87 3.98 -13.13
CA ASP A 307 22.46 5.30 -12.89
C ASP A 307 22.21 5.74 -11.43
N ALA A 308 23.05 6.62 -10.90
CA ALA A 308 22.90 7.14 -9.54
C ALA A 308 21.63 7.97 -9.36
N GLU A 309 21.16 8.63 -10.43
CA GLU A 309 19.87 9.33 -10.42
C GLU A 309 18.69 8.36 -10.21
N ASP A 310 18.82 7.13 -10.71
CA ASP A 310 17.79 6.08 -10.69
C ASP A 310 18.06 5.03 -9.58
N PHE A 311 18.89 5.37 -8.58
CA PHE A 311 19.26 4.46 -7.49
C PHE A 311 18.04 3.87 -6.75
N ARG A 312 16.96 4.65 -6.60
CA ARG A 312 15.72 4.17 -5.98
C ARG A 312 15.12 3.01 -6.76
N ASP A 313 15.17 3.10 -8.08
CA ASP A 313 14.56 2.13 -8.99
C ASP A 313 15.40 0.85 -9.00
N ALA A 314 16.72 0.94 -8.82
CA ALA A 314 17.59 -0.22 -8.60
C ALA A 314 17.14 -1.09 -7.40
N ALA A 315 16.66 -0.47 -6.31
CA ALA A 315 16.17 -1.20 -5.15
C ALA A 315 14.82 -1.89 -5.42
N ILE A 316 13.93 -1.24 -6.17
CA ILE A 316 12.64 -1.79 -6.60
C ILE A 316 12.89 -2.99 -7.53
N VAL A 317 13.72 -2.81 -8.55
CA VAL A 317 14.09 -3.85 -9.52
C VAL A 317 14.80 -5.01 -8.84
N SER A 318 15.66 -4.76 -7.86
CA SER A 318 16.25 -5.83 -7.04
C SER A 318 15.19 -6.66 -6.30
N GLY A 319 14.16 -6.02 -5.74
CA GLY A 319 13.03 -6.73 -5.13
C GLY A 319 12.21 -7.52 -6.14
N TRP A 320 11.96 -6.92 -7.31
CA TRP A 320 11.27 -7.56 -8.43
C TRP A 320 12.02 -8.80 -8.93
N VAL A 321 13.34 -8.71 -9.10
CA VAL A 321 14.20 -9.82 -9.52
C VAL A 321 14.06 -10.98 -8.54
N VAL A 322 14.13 -10.73 -7.23
CA VAL A 322 13.98 -11.77 -6.19
C VAL A 322 12.63 -12.48 -6.31
N ARG A 323 11.56 -11.74 -6.60
CA ARG A 323 10.20 -12.30 -6.70
C ARG A 323 9.94 -13.05 -8.01
N HIS A 324 10.68 -12.75 -9.07
CA HIS A 324 10.46 -13.31 -10.41
C HIS A 324 11.63 -14.14 -10.95
N ARG A 325 12.54 -14.61 -10.09
CA ARG A 325 13.76 -15.36 -10.48
C ARG A 325 13.50 -16.53 -11.39
N GLU A 326 12.45 -17.32 -11.11
CA GLU A 326 12.11 -18.50 -11.91
C GLU A 326 11.69 -18.12 -13.33
N LEU A 327 10.90 -17.04 -13.49
CA LEU A 327 10.50 -16.53 -14.80
C LEU A 327 11.70 -15.96 -15.56
N ILE A 328 12.58 -15.24 -14.87
CA ILE A 328 13.81 -14.67 -15.46
C ILE A 328 14.73 -15.80 -15.93
N ALA A 329 14.91 -16.85 -15.11
CA ALA A 329 15.71 -18.02 -15.47
C ALA A 329 15.14 -18.74 -16.70
N MET A 330 13.81 -18.90 -16.78
CA MET A 330 13.16 -19.47 -17.96
C MET A 330 13.34 -18.60 -19.21
N ALA A 331 13.20 -17.27 -19.08
CA ALA A 331 13.40 -16.34 -20.19
C ALA A 331 14.86 -16.29 -20.68
N CYS A 332 15.82 -16.58 -19.80
CA CYS A 332 17.24 -16.63 -20.12
C CYS A 332 17.72 -18.02 -20.59
N GLY A 333 16.80 -18.92 -20.97
CA GLY A 333 17.15 -20.20 -21.56
C GLY A 333 17.63 -21.26 -20.57
N ALA A 334 17.13 -21.24 -19.33
CA ALA A 334 17.46 -22.17 -18.26
C ALA A 334 18.93 -22.12 -17.81
N MET A 335 19.54 -20.92 -17.82
CA MET A 335 20.78 -20.69 -17.07
C MET A 335 20.56 -21.03 -15.59
N GLU A 336 21.53 -21.71 -14.96
CA GLU A 336 21.53 -21.93 -13.51
C GLU A 336 21.73 -20.59 -12.81
N ILE A 337 20.62 -19.92 -12.49
CA ILE A 337 20.61 -18.71 -11.70
C ILE A 337 20.62 -19.12 -10.23
N ASP A 338 21.59 -18.63 -9.46
CA ASP A 338 21.60 -18.86 -8.02
C ASP A 338 20.45 -18.07 -7.38
N THR A 339 19.50 -18.81 -6.81
CA THR A 339 18.30 -18.26 -6.16
C THR A 339 18.53 -17.89 -4.69
N SER A 340 19.72 -18.17 -4.15
CA SER A 340 20.00 -18.09 -2.70
C SER A 340 20.36 -16.69 -2.23
N ASP A 341 21.16 -15.95 -3.02
CA ASP A 341 21.70 -14.65 -2.64
C ASP A 341 20.89 -13.49 -3.23
N ALA A 342 20.82 -12.35 -2.55
CA ALA A 342 20.17 -11.15 -3.09
C ALA A 342 20.93 -10.60 -4.31
N PRO A 343 20.24 -9.97 -5.29
CA PRO A 343 20.91 -9.43 -6.47
C PRO A 343 21.92 -8.36 -6.06
N LYS A 344 23.10 -8.39 -6.68
CA LYS A 344 24.12 -7.37 -6.42
C LYS A 344 23.76 -6.10 -7.18
N GLN A 345 23.67 -4.99 -6.47
CA GLN A 345 23.31 -3.70 -7.07
C GLN A 345 24.58 -2.91 -7.42
N HIS A 346 24.63 -2.40 -8.65
CA HIS A 346 25.67 -1.54 -9.16
C HIS A 346 25.08 -0.18 -9.49
N VAL A 347 25.72 0.87 -8.99
CA VAL A 347 25.31 2.26 -9.22
C VAL A 347 26.41 2.98 -9.97
N PHE A 348 26.06 3.61 -11.08
CA PHE A 348 26.99 4.33 -11.95
C PHE A 348 26.75 5.84 -11.84
N THR A 349 27.79 6.62 -11.66
CA THR A 349 27.73 8.08 -11.59
C THR A 349 28.89 8.69 -12.36
N ASP A 350 28.76 9.90 -12.87
CA ASP A 350 29.88 10.73 -13.32
C ASP A 350 30.34 11.74 -12.25
N ASP A 351 29.60 11.85 -11.15
CA ASP A 351 29.92 12.67 -9.98
C ASP A 351 30.13 11.80 -8.74
N ALA A 352 31.39 11.67 -8.29
CA ALA A 352 31.72 10.91 -7.10
C ALA A 352 31.17 11.54 -5.80
N LEU A 353 30.93 12.86 -5.77
CA LEU A 353 30.44 13.55 -4.58
C LEU A 353 28.96 13.27 -4.33
N SER A 354 28.18 13.04 -5.38
CA SER A 354 26.74 12.77 -5.28
C SER A 354 26.42 11.43 -4.61
N VAL A 355 27.35 10.47 -4.64
CA VAL A 355 27.21 9.13 -4.05
C VAL A 355 28.11 8.90 -2.84
N ALA A 356 28.74 9.95 -2.30
CA ALA A 356 29.69 9.83 -1.21
C ALA A 356 29.07 9.29 0.10
N ASP A 357 27.78 9.51 0.32
CA ASP A 357 27.00 8.99 1.44
C ASP A 357 26.63 7.51 1.30
N LEU A 358 26.66 6.97 0.08
CA LEU A 358 26.45 5.54 -0.20
C LEU A 358 27.72 4.70 -0.01
N HIS A 359 28.87 5.35 0.21
CA HIS A 359 30.13 4.66 0.45
C HIS A 359 30.10 3.83 1.75
N GLY A 360 30.54 2.57 1.68
CA GLY A 360 30.50 1.64 2.81
C GLY A 360 29.17 0.89 2.99
N THR A 361 28.22 1.07 2.07
CA THR A 361 27.06 0.19 1.92
C THR A 361 27.45 -1.07 1.12
N ASN A 362 26.52 -2.03 1.00
CA ASN A 362 26.71 -3.24 0.18
C ASN A 362 26.52 -3.00 -1.34
N LEU A 363 26.42 -1.75 -1.79
CA LEU A 363 26.30 -1.39 -3.20
C LEU A 363 27.68 -1.40 -3.87
N ALA A 364 27.77 -1.76 -5.15
CA ALA A 364 28.97 -1.55 -5.95
C ALA A 364 28.88 -0.19 -6.64
N LEU A 365 29.72 0.76 -6.26
CA LEU A 365 29.71 2.12 -6.80
C LEU A 365 30.74 2.25 -7.92
N HIS A 366 30.35 2.82 -9.05
CA HIS A 366 31.18 2.97 -10.25
C HIS A 366 31.20 4.43 -10.69
N LEU A 367 32.38 5.01 -10.81
CA LEU A 367 32.58 6.32 -11.40
C LEU A 367 32.87 6.16 -12.89
N LEU A 368 31.98 6.70 -13.72
CA LEU A 368 32.16 6.82 -15.17
C LEU A 368 32.86 8.13 -15.46
N THR A 369 34.02 8.08 -16.10
CA THR A 369 34.79 9.26 -16.50
C THR A 369 35.16 9.13 -17.96
N GLU A 370 35.00 10.22 -18.71
CA GLU A 370 35.53 10.32 -20.07
C GLU A 370 37.05 10.52 -20.01
N VAL A 371 37.81 9.61 -20.63
CA VAL A 371 39.27 9.63 -20.66
C VAL A 371 39.74 9.70 -22.11
N GLU A 372 40.67 10.59 -22.41
CA GLU A 372 41.32 10.69 -23.71
C GLU A 372 42.67 9.94 -23.67
N VAL A 373 42.81 8.90 -24.49
CA VAL A 373 44.05 8.12 -24.64
C VAL A 373 44.46 8.13 -26.11
N GLU A 374 45.65 8.65 -26.40
CA GLU A 374 46.23 8.71 -27.76
C GLU A 374 45.27 9.33 -28.82
N GLY A 375 44.52 10.36 -28.44
CA GLY A 375 43.60 11.08 -29.33
C GLY A 375 42.23 10.42 -29.53
N HIS A 376 41.91 9.38 -28.76
CA HIS A 376 40.60 8.75 -28.72
C HIS A 376 39.96 8.98 -27.35
N THR A 377 38.75 9.54 -27.32
CA THR A 377 37.92 9.67 -26.12
C THR A 377 37.08 8.42 -25.92
N GLY A 378 37.05 7.92 -24.68
CA GLY A 378 36.22 6.78 -24.28
C GLY A 378 35.78 6.88 -22.83
N TRP A 379 34.64 6.29 -22.52
CA TRP A 379 34.14 6.18 -21.15
C TRP A 379 34.85 5.05 -20.42
N PHE A 380 35.38 5.35 -19.25
CA PHE A 380 36.06 4.39 -18.38
C PHE A 380 35.35 4.34 -17.03
N SER A 381 35.16 3.12 -16.51
CA SER A 381 34.54 2.88 -15.21
C SER A 381 35.60 2.55 -14.16
N THR A 382 35.57 3.27 -13.04
CA THR A 382 36.44 3.00 -11.89
C THR A 382 35.59 2.65 -10.67
N PRO A 383 35.82 1.50 -10.01
CA PRO A 383 35.11 1.17 -8.77
C PRO A 383 35.50 2.15 -7.66
N LEU A 384 34.50 2.66 -6.93
CA LEU A 384 34.67 3.61 -5.84
C LEU A 384 34.77 2.93 -4.46
N ASN A 385 34.44 1.64 -4.34
CA ASN A 385 34.46 0.90 -3.08
C ASN A 385 34.86 -0.58 -3.21
#